data_AF-A0AAW7HIG8-F1
#
_entry.id   AF-A0AAW7HIG8-F1
#
_cell.length_a   1.000
_cell.length_b   1.000
_cell.length_c   1.000
_cell.angle_alpha   90.00
_cell.angle_beta   90.00
_cell.angle_gamma   90.00
#
_symmetry.space_group_name_H-M   'P 1'
#
loop_
_entity.id
_entity.type
_entity.pdbx_description
1 polymer ?
#
loop_
_entity_poly.entity_id
_entity_poly.type
_entity_poly.pdbx_seq_one_letter_code
_entity_poly.pdbx_strand_id
1 'polypeptide(L)'
;MFNQTAQTVFDESIERALASPPGELVAASETELSYVAGMAAYALARGDITVEQRDLIHMRIDMARYRLLAQTLRTHRLALAARP
;
A
#
# COMPACT_ATOMS: atom_id res chain seq x y z
N MET A 1 0.17 23.71 6.62
CA MET A 1 0.43 23.39 8.04
C MET A 1 -0.14 22.00 8.31
N PHE A 2 0.74 20.99 8.31
CA PHE A 2 0.38 19.64 8.78
C PHE A 2 -0.16 19.77 10.19
N ASN A 3 -1.31 19.17 10.45
CA ASN A 3 -1.78 18.99 11.82
C ASN A 3 -0.70 18.19 12.56
N GLN A 4 -0.13 18.70 13.66
CA GLN A 4 0.91 18.01 14.42
C GLN A 4 0.52 16.57 14.77
N THR A 5 -0.78 16.31 14.96
CA THR A 5 -1.32 14.96 15.19
C THR A 5 -1.14 14.02 13.99
N ALA A 6 -1.24 14.53 12.77
CA ALA A 6 -1.07 13.73 11.55
C ALA A 6 0.40 13.36 11.30
N GLN A 7 1.33 14.24 11.69
CA GLN A 7 2.76 13.99 11.53
C GLN A 7 3.24 12.85 12.43
N THR A 8 2.84 12.84 13.69
CA THR A 8 3.18 11.76 14.64
C THR A 8 2.68 10.39 14.15
N VAL A 9 1.43 10.34 13.65
CA VAL A 9 0.87 9.10 13.09
C VAL A 9 1.65 8.63 11.85
N PHE A 10 2.11 9.58 11.03
CA PHE A 10 2.92 9.27 9.85
C PHE A 10 4.29 8.71 10.23
N ASP A 11 4.97 9.36 11.17
CA ASP A 11 6.30 8.97 11.66
C ASP A 11 6.25 7.57 12.31
N GLU A 12 5.26 7.32 13.16
CA GLU A 12 5.03 6.00 13.77
C GLU A 12 4.78 4.91 12.72
N SER A 13 4.06 5.25 11.64
CA SER A 13 3.79 4.31 10.55
C SER A 13 5.05 3.99 9.74
N ILE A 14 5.92 4.99 9.53
CA ILE A 14 7.21 4.81 8.87
C ILE A 14 8.13 3.94 9.73
N GLU A 15 8.27 4.21 11.03
CA GLU A 15 9.10 3.40 11.93
C GLU A 15 8.64 1.95 11.98
N ARG A 16 7.32 1.72 12.03
CA ARG A 16 6.74 0.38 12.01
C ARG A 16 7.04 -0.33 10.70
N ALA A 17 6.93 0.36 9.57
CA ALA A 17 7.26 -0.20 8.26
C ALA A 17 8.76 -0.53 8.12
N LEU A 18 9.65 0.30 8.69
CA LEU A 18 11.10 0.05 8.69
C LEU A 18 11.51 -1.11 9.61
N ALA A 19 10.76 -1.34 10.69
CA ALA A 19 10.98 -2.45 11.61
C ALA A 19 10.44 -3.79 11.08
N SER A 20 9.49 -3.76 10.14
CA SER A 20 8.92 -4.98 9.55
C SER A 20 9.85 -5.60 8.49
N PRO A 21 10.00 -6.93 8.48
CA PRO A 21 10.67 -7.65 7.40
C PRO A 21 10.05 -7.29 6.02
N PRO A 22 10.84 -7.16 4.95
CA PRO A 22 10.33 -6.80 3.61
C PRO A 22 9.24 -7.73 3.06
N GLY A 23 9.19 -8.97 3.57
CA GLY A 23 8.17 -9.96 3.22
C GLY A 23 6.83 -9.78 3.93
N GLU A 24 6.79 -9.00 5.01
CA GLU A 24 5.57 -8.67 5.78
C GLU A 24 4.97 -7.34 5.36
N LEU A 25 5.74 -6.50 4.66
CA LEU A 25 5.27 -5.27 4.01
C LEU A 25 4.43 -5.53 2.75
N VAL A 26 3.83 -6.71 2.64
CA VAL A 26 2.77 -6.94 1.67
C VAL A 26 1.57 -6.19 2.22
N ALA A 27 1.04 -5.22 1.47
CA ALA A 27 -0.18 -4.56 1.89
C ALA A 27 -1.21 -5.62 2.29
N ALA A 28 -1.67 -5.56 3.54
CA ALA A 28 -2.37 -6.68 4.16
C ALA A 28 -3.74 -6.90 3.50
N SER A 29 -4.24 -5.90 2.75
CA SER A 29 -5.45 -6.02 1.93
C SER A 29 -5.56 -4.95 0.84
N GLU A 30 -6.46 -5.17 -0.12
CA GLU A 30 -6.88 -4.15 -1.10
C GLU A 30 -7.47 -2.90 -0.42
N THR A 31 -8.11 -3.08 0.75
CA THR A 31 -8.66 -1.97 1.55
C THR A 31 -7.56 -1.02 2.02
N GLU A 32 -6.45 -1.56 2.51
CA GLU A 32 -5.30 -0.76 2.94
C GLU A 32 -4.65 -0.04 1.75
N LEU A 33 -4.48 -0.73 0.62
CA LEU A 33 -3.98 -0.10 -0.61
C LEU A 33 -4.86 1.06 -1.08
N SER A 34 -6.17 0.88 -1.00
CA SER A 34 -7.15 1.93 -1.34
C SER A 34 -7.09 3.11 -0.37
N TYR A 35 -6.92 2.84 0.92
CA TYR A 35 -6.71 3.88 1.93
C TYR A 35 -5.45 4.70 1.65
N VAL A 36 -4.31 4.03 1.38
CA VAL A 36 -3.04 4.70 1.07
C VAL A 36 -3.15 5.54 -0.20
N ALA A 37 -3.83 5.06 -1.25
CA ALA A 37 -4.08 5.84 -2.46
C ALA A 37 -4.87 7.13 -2.15
N GLY A 38 -5.90 7.02 -1.29
CA GLY A 38 -6.67 8.18 -0.83
C GLY A 38 -5.82 9.18 -0.04
N MET A 39 -4.94 8.69 0.83
CA MET A 39 -4.02 9.54 1.60
C MET A 39 -2.99 10.24 0.71
N ALA A 40 -2.48 9.57 -0.33
CA ALA A 40 -1.59 10.20 -1.31
C ALA A 40 -2.30 11.29 -2.10
N ALA A 41 -3.55 11.07 -2.52
CA ALA A 41 -4.36 12.09 -3.19
C ALA A 41 -4.63 13.30 -2.28
N TYR A 42 -4.94 13.06 -1.01
CA TYR A 42 -5.13 14.12 -0.02
C TYR A 42 -3.85 14.92 0.21
N ALA A 43 -2.71 14.24 0.44
CA ALA A 43 -1.41 14.89 0.63
C ALA A 43 -1.03 15.77 -0.57
N LEU A 44 -1.28 15.29 -1.80
CA LEU A 44 -1.06 16.09 -3.01
C LEU A 44 -1.96 17.33 -3.02
N ALA A 45 -3.25 17.19 -2.72
CA ALA A 45 -4.19 18.31 -2.67
C ALA A 45 -3.83 19.36 -1.62
N ARG A 46 -3.11 18.95 -0.56
CA ARG A 46 -2.59 19.83 0.49
C ARG A 46 -1.22 20.45 0.17
N GLY A 47 -0.57 20.02 -0.92
CA GLY A 47 0.78 20.44 -1.29
C GLY A 47 1.87 19.80 -0.44
N ASP A 48 1.54 18.72 0.28
CA ASP A 48 2.45 18.02 1.19
C ASP A 48 3.43 17.10 0.44
N ILE A 49 3.05 16.66 -0.76
CA ILE A 49 3.89 15.89 -1.68
C ILE A 49 3.77 16.45 -3.10
N THR A 50 4.77 16.19 -3.95
CA THR A 50 4.74 16.53 -5.37
C THR A 50 3.92 15.52 -6.18
N VAL A 51 3.59 15.88 -7.42
CA VAL A 51 2.93 14.97 -8.36
C VAL A 51 3.78 13.73 -8.61
N GLU A 52 5.09 13.90 -8.79
CA GLU A 52 6.03 12.81 -9.03
C GLU A 52 6.09 11.85 -7.82
N GLN A 53 6.09 12.38 -6.60
CA GLN A 53 6.04 11.57 -5.38
C GLN A 53 4.73 10.78 -5.30
N ARG A 54 3.59 11.41 -5.62
CA ARG A 54 2.30 10.73 -5.70
C ARG A 54 2.31 9.62 -6.73
N ASP A 55 2.86 9.86 -7.92
CA ASP A 55 2.91 8.86 -9.00
C ASP A 55 3.81 7.67 -8.63
N LEU A 56 4.94 7.90 -7.96
CA LEU A 56 5.79 6.83 -7.41
C LEU A 56 5.06 5.99 -6.35
N ILE A 57 4.27 6.64 -5.48
CA ILE A 57 3.44 5.93 -4.49
C ILE A 57 2.40 5.07 -5.21
N HIS A 58 1.68 5.62 -6.19
CA HIS A 58 0.69 4.88 -6.96
C HIS A 58 1.30 3.69 -7.72
N MET A 59 2.49 3.86 -8.31
CA MET A 59 3.21 2.75 -8.95
C MET A 59 3.48 1.61 -7.97
N ARG A 60 3.90 1.91 -6.73
CA ARG A 60 4.09 0.90 -5.69
C ARG A 60 2.80 0.23 -5.26
N ILE A 61 1.71 0.99 -5.15
CA ILE A 61 0.37 0.46 -4.86
C ILE A 61 -0.05 -0.53 -5.95
N ASP A 62 0.10 -0.16 -7.23
CA ASP A 62 -0.28 -1.03 -8.34
C ASP A 62 0.57 -2.30 -8.39
N MET A 63 1.88 -2.20 -8.12
CA MET A 63 2.74 -3.39 -7.99
C MET A 63 2.26 -4.34 -6.88
N ALA A 64 1.85 -3.80 -5.73
CA ALA A 64 1.30 -4.59 -4.63
C ALA A 64 -0.03 -5.26 -5.03
N ARG A 65 -0.93 -4.53 -5.71
CA ARG A 65 -2.19 -5.08 -6.24
C ARG A 65 -1.95 -6.22 -7.21
N TYR A 66 -1.04 -6.04 -8.17
CA TYR A 66 -0.73 -7.08 -9.14
C TYR A 66 -0.14 -8.32 -8.48
N ARG A 67 0.69 -8.16 -7.44
CA ARG A 67 1.21 -9.27 -6.65
C ARG A 67 0.10 -10.03 -5.93
N LEU A 68 -0.82 -9.33 -5.27
CA LEU A 68 -1.97 -9.92 -4.58
C LEU A 68 -2.87 -10.70 -5.55
N LEU A 69 -3.15 -10.10 -6.72
CA LEU A 69 -3.93 -10.73 -7.78
C LEU A 69 -3.23 -12.00 -8.30
N ALA A 70 -1.92 -11.94 -8.58
CA ALA A 70 -1.16 -13.08 -9.05
C ALA A 70 -1.14 -14.24 -8.02
N GLN A 71 -0.99 -13.92 -6.73
CA GLN A 71 -1.10 -14.92 -5.66
C GLN A 71 -2.49 -15.54 -5.59
N THR A 72 -3.54 -14.72 -5.62
CA THR A 72 -4.94 -15.18 -5.60
C THR A 72 -5.24 -16.09 -6.79
N LEU A 73 -4.81 -15.71 -8.00
CA LEU A 73 -4.97 -16.51 -9.21
C LEU A 73 -4.20 -17.83 -9.13
N ARG A 74 -2.97 -17.82 -8.59
CA ARG A 74 -2.19 -19.04 -8.36
C ARG A 74 -2.93 -19.98 -7.40
N THR A 75 -3.39 -19.47 -6.25
CA THR A 75 -4.13 -20.26 -5.26
C THR A 75 -5.40 -20.85 -5.87
N HIS A 76 -6.16 -20.05 -6.63
CA HIS A 76 -7.36 -20.51 -7.31
C HIS A 76 -7.06 -21.64 -8.32
N ARG A 77 -6.00 -21.50 -9.13
CA ARG A 77 -5.58 -22.53 -10.09
C ARG A 77 -5.21 -23.85 -9.38
N LEU A 78 -4.46 -23.77 -8.29
CA LEU A 78 -4.10 -24.96 -7.49
C LEU A 78 -5.35 -25.61 -6.87
N ALA A 79 -6.28 -24.83 -6.36
CA ALA A 79 -7.53 -25.33 -5.80
C ALA A 79 -8.41 -26.03 -6.87
N LEU A 80 -8.44 -25.52 -8.10
CA LEU A 80 -9.13 -26.18 -9.22
C LEU A 80 -8.46 -27.51 -9.61
N ALA A 81 -7.12 -27.54 -9.67
CA ALA A 81 -6.37 -28.75 -10.02
C ALA A 81 -6.46 -29.85 -8.96
N ALA A 82 -6.75 -29.48 -7.71
CA ALA A 82 -6.93 -30.40 -6.59
C ALA A 82 -8.36 -30.96 -6.46
N ARG A 83 -9.30 -30.56 -7.34
CA ARG A 83 -10.65 -31.13 -7.36
C ARG A 83 -10.61 -32.55 -7.95
N PRO A 84 -11.28 -33.53 -7.30
CA PRO A 84 -11.33 -34.91 -7.77
C PRO A 84 -12.13 -35.06 -9.07
#